data_AF-A0A0P9NCK3-F1
#
_entry.id   AF-A0A0P9NCK3-F1
#
_cell.length_a   1.000
_cell.length_b   1.000
_cell.length_c   1.000
_cell.angle_alpha   90.00
_cell.angle_beta   90.00
_cell.angle_gamma   90.00
#
_symmetry.space_group_name_H-M   'P 1'
#
loop_
_entity.id
_entity.type
_entity.pdbx_description
1 polymer ?
#
loop_
_entity_poly.entity_id
_entity_poly.type
_entity_poly.pdbx_seq_one_letter_code
_entity_poly.pdbx_strand_id
1 'polypeptide(L)'
;PQECQANASVWAYLQRLIADDSPVAEVKVFDLKQSMQNGGGPACLRLRVALNDTELAAVNPGVIMTAPLYETLTQWVDRHYRDRMSESDLADPRLLNECRTALDELTQILKLGAVYPFQLN
;
A
#
# COMPACT_ATOMS: atom_id res chain seq x y z
N PRO A 1 6.78 10.29 7.52
CA PRO A 1 7.17 8.91 7.90
C PRO A 1 7.80 8.96 9.30
N GLN A 2 7.93 7.83 10.00
CA GLN A 2 8.40 7.80 11.41
C GLN A 2 9.80 8.41 11.59
N GLU A 3 10.65 8.36 10.57
CA GLU A 3 11.97 8.98 10.52
C GLU A 3 11.91 10.50 10.72
N CYS A 4 10.83 11.17 10.30
CA CYS A 4 10.63 12.60 10.54
C CYS A 4 10.36 12.93 12.01
N GLN A 5 9.75 12.00 12.76
CA GLN A 5 9.53 12.15 14.20
C GLN A 5 10.81 11.82 14.99
N ALA A 6 11.59 10.85 14.52
CA ALA A 6 12.87 10.48 15.13
C ALA A 6 13.96 11.57 14.96
N ASN A 7 13.88 12.38 13.90
CA ASN A 7 14.77 13.51 13.70
C ASN A 7 14.28 14.75 14.47
N ALA A 8 14.97 15.10 15.55
CA ALA A 8 14.56 16.17 16.45
C ALA A 8 14.40 17.55 15.77
N SER A 9 15.26 17.91 14.81
CA SER A 9 15.18 19.21 14.15
C SER A 9 13.98 19.27 13.18
N VAL A 10 13.73 18.19 12.45
CA VAL A 10 12.55 18.05 11.57
C VAL A 10 11.28 18.04 12.39
N TRP A 11 11.25 17.30 13.49
CA TRP A 11 10.07 17.24 14.35
C TRP A 11 9.76 18.60 14.98
N ALA A 12 10.75 19.30 15.51
CA ALA A 12 10.58 20.65 16.05
C ALA A 12 10.05 21.64 15.00
N TYR A 13 10.50 21.53 13.75
CA TYR A 13 9.95 22.31 12.64
C TYR A 13 8.47 21.98 12.39
N LEU A 14 8.11 20.69 12.30
CA LEU A 14 6.72 20.26 12.09
C LEU A 14 5.79 20.71 13.22
N GLN A 15 6.24 20.68 14.47
CA GLN A 15 5.45 21.17 15.61
C GLN A 15 5.23 22.68 15.55
N ARG A 16 6.23 23.47 15.14
CA ARG A 16 6.06 24.92 14.92
C ARG A 16 5.08 25.19 13.78
N LEU A 17 5.18 24.45 12.67
CA LEU A 17 4.31 24.61 11.52
C LEU A 17 2.81 24.45 11.88
N ILE A 18 2.50 23.54 12.81
CA ILE A 18 1.14 23.33 13.31
C ILE A 18 0.70 24.44 14.29
N ALA A 19 1.65 25.03 15.02
CA ALA A 19 1.36 26.08 16.01
C ALA A 19 1.20 27.47 15.39
N ASP A 20 1.83 27.73 14.24
CA ASP A 20 1.70 28.96 13.48
C ASP A 20 0.35 29.04 12.75
N ASP A 21 -0.05 30.25 12.32
CA ASP A 21 -1.23 30.47 11.47
C ASP A 21 -0.97 29.96 10.04
N SER A 22 -0.96 28.64 9.90
CA SER A 22 -0.70 27.93 8.64
C SER A 22 -1.89 27.05 8.25
N PRO A 23 -2.03 26.70 6.95
CA PRO A 23 -3.05 25.74 6.51
C PRO A 23 -2.88 24.32 7.08
N VAL A 24 -1.76 24.02 7.74
CA VAL A 24 -1.45 22.68 8.27
C VAL A 24 -1.87 22.58 9.73
N ALA A 25 -3.06 22.02 9.96
CA ALA A 25 -3.62 21.85 11.31
C ALA A 25 -3.16 20.56 12.04
N GLU A 26 -2.60 19.59 11.31
CA GLU A 26 -2.26 18.28 11.88
C GLU A 26 -1.07 17.63 11.18
N VAL A 27 -0.27 16.88 11.94
CA VAL A 27 0.77 15.97 11.43
C VAL A 27 0.48 14.56 11.90
N LYS A 28 0.24 13.65 10.94
CA LYS A 28 0.09 12.21 11.19
C LYS A 28 1.38 11.47 10.81
N VAL A 29 1.83 10.60 11.71
CA VAL A 29 3.02 9.77 11.51
C VAL A 29 2.60 8.32 11.31
N PHE A 30 3.22 7.66 10.35
CA PHE A 30 3.02 6.25 10.05
C PHE A 30 4.39 5.56 9.95
N ASP A 31 4.48 4.33 10.47
CA ASP A 31 5.62 3.45 10.27
C ASP A 31 5.50 2.78 8.89
N LEU A 32 6.48 3.06 8.04
CA LEU A 32 6.61 2.51 6.68
C LEU A 32 8.02 1.98 6.46
N LYS A 33 8.69 1.49 7.52
CA LYS A 33 10.11 1.13 7.51
C LYS A 33 10.53 0.29 6.29
N GLN A 34 9.75 -0.72 5.92
CA GLN A 34 10.05 -1.58 4.77
C GLN A 34 10.08 -0.82 3.44
N SER A 35 9.15 0.12 3.23
CA SER A 35 9.13 0.95 2.01
C SER A 35 10.23 1.99 2.05
N MET A 36 10.44 2.64 3.20
CA MET A 36 11.48 3.64 3.42
C MET A 36 12.89 3.07 3.19
N GLN A 37 13.14 1.80 3.55
CA GLN A 37 14.41 1.12 3.27
C GLN A 37 14.72 1.00 1.76
N ASN A 38 13.69 1.05 0.91
CA ASN A 38 13.80 1.12 -0.55
C ASN A 38 13.48 2.53 -1.11
N GLY A 39 13.51 3.57 -0.27
CA GLY A 39 13.30 4.97 -0.68
C GLY A 39 11.84 5.39 -0.89
N GLY A 40 10.86 4.55 -0.53
CA GLY A 40 9.44 4.84 -0.67
C GLY A 40 8.83 5.48 0.58
N GLY A 41 8.61 6.79 0.54
CA GLY A 41 7.84 7.50 1.57
C GLY A 41 6.32 7.38 1.39
N PRO A 42 5.50 7.95 2.30
CA PRO A 42 4.04 7.91 2.21
C PRO A 42 3.49 8.44 0.88
N ALA A 43 4.13 9.47 0.30
CA ALA A 43 3.71 10.04 -0.97
C ALA A 43 4.06 9.16 -2.18
N CYS A 44 5.09 8.30 -2.07
CA CYS A 44 5.53 7.40 -3.13
C CYS A 44 4.59 6.19 -3.30
N LEU A 45 3.89 5.80 -2.23
CA LEU A 45 2.95 4.68 -2.21
C LEU A 45 1.54 5.02 -2.71
N ARG A 46 1.31 6.24 -3.22
CA ARG A 46 -0.04 6.69 -3.59
C ARG A 46 -0.07 7.57 -4.82
N LEU A 47 -1.00 7.27 -5.72
CA LEU A 47 -1.37 8.11 -6.85
C LEU A 47 -2.58 8.98 -6.48
N ARG A 48 -2.47 10.30 -6.65
CA ARG A 48 -3.62 11.22 -6.44
C ARG A 48 -4.37 11.36 -7.76
N VAL A 49 -5.65 11.04 -7.75
CA VAL A 49 -6.56 11.21 -8.90
C VAL A 49 -7.77 12.00 -8.41
N ALA A 50 -8.00 13.18 -8.98
CA ALA A 50 -9.19 13.98 -8.69
C ALA A 50 -10.34 13.47 -9.56
N LEU A 51 -11.49 13.21 -8.93
CA LEU A 51 -12.68 12.65 -9.58
C LEU A 51 -13.91 13.40 -9.09
N ASN A 52 -14.87 13.65 -9.98
CA ASN A 52 -16.24 14.01 -9.60
C ASN A 52 -17.08 12.77 -9.26
N ASP A 53 -18.31 12.96 -8.78
CA ASP A 53 -19.18 11.86 -8.32
C ASP A 53 -19.48 10.84 -9.43
N THR A 54 -19.69 11.30 -10.67
CA THR A 54 -19.95 10.44 -11.83
C THR A 54 -18.71 9.61 -12.18
N GLU A 55 -17.54 10.23 -12.16
CA GLU A 55 -16.27 9.55 -12.43
C GLU A 55 -15.93 8.54 -11.33
N LEU A 56 -16.16 8.89 -10.05
CA LEU A 56 -15.99 7.98 -8.92
C LEU A 56 -16.93 6.78 -9.02
N ALA A 57 -18.19 6.99 -9.42
CA ALA A 57 -19.15 5.92 -9.63
C ALA A 57 -18.77 4.96 -10.78
N ALA A 58 -17.93 5.43 -11.72
CA ALA A 58 -17.42 4.62 -12.82
C ALA A 58 -16.13 3.84 -12.47
N VAL A 59 -15.48 4.14 -11.34
CA VAL A 59 -14.33 3.36 -10.85
C VAL A 59 -14.79 1.95 -10.46
N ASN A 60 -13.95 0.94 -10.71
CA ASN A 60 -14.22 -0.42 -10.23
C ASN A 60 -14.43 -0.39 -8.70
N PRO A 61 -15.64 -0.69 -8.18
CA PRO A 61 -15.90 -0.62 -6.75
C PRO A 61 -15.08 -1.63 -5.94
N GLY A 62 -14.57 -2.70 -6.58
CA GLY A 62 -13.70 -3.70 -5.95
C GLY A 62 -12.37 -3.17 -5.43
N VAL A 63 -11.94 -1.97 -5.85
CA VAL A 63 -10.67 -1.36 -5.40
C VAL A 63 -10.86 -0.16 -4.45
N ILE A 64 -12.10 0.23 -4.16
CA ILE A 64 -12.40 1.31 -3.22
C ILE A 64 -12.27 0.76 -1.80
N MET A 65 -11.37 1.34 -1.01
CA MET A 65 -11.08 0.88 0.35
C MET A 65 -12.31 1.00 1.26
N THR A 66 -12.66 -0.10 1.91
CA THR A 66 -13.73 -0.21 2.91
C THR A 66 -13.23 -1.09 4.06
N ALA A 67 -13.88 -1.05 5.23
CA ALA A 67 -13.48 -1.93 6.35
C ALA A 67 -13.52 -3.43 5.97
N PRO A 68 -14.56 -3.95 5.28
CA PRO A 68 -14.56 -5.34 4.82
C PRO A 68 -13.42 -5.66 3.83
N LEU A 69 -13.12 -4.75 2.90
CA LEU A 69 -12.01 -4.95 1.95
C LEU A 69 -10.66 -4.96 2.67
N TYR A 70 -10.47 -4.05 3.63
CA TYR A 70 -9.26 -4.01 4.47
C TYR A 70 -9.03 -5.34 5.21
N GLU A 71 -10.07 -5.89 5.85
CA GLU A 71 -9.99 -7.18 6.54
C GLU A 71 -9.66 -8.31 5.56
N THR A 72 -10.32 -8.33 4.40
CA THR A 72 -10.10 -9.33 3.35
C THR A 72 -8.66 -9.29 2.85
N LEU A 73 -8.13 -8.11 2.55
CA LEU A 73 -6.76 -7.92 2.08
C LEU A 73 -5.74 -8.29 3.15
N THR A 74 -6.00 -7.98 4.41
CA THR A 74 -5.12 -8.35 5.52
C THR A 74 -5.02 -9.87 5.67
N GLN A 75 -6.16 -10.57 5.63
CA GLN A 75 -6.18 -12.04 5.67
C GLN A 75 -5.51 -12.67 4.45
N TRP A 76 -5.66 -12.06 3.27
CA TRP A 76 -4.99 -12.48 2.05
C TRP A 76 -3.46 -12.31 2.18
N VAL A 77 -2.99 -11.19 2.76
CA VAL A 77 -1.56 -10.99 3.06
C VAL A 77 -1.07 -12.06 4.04
N ASP A 78 -1.77 -12.26 5.16
CA ASP A 78 -1.39 -13.25 6.18
C ASP A 78 -1.29 -14.68 5.63
N ARG A 79 -2.10 -15.01 4.62
CA ARG A 79 -2.10 -16.34 3.98
C ARG A 79 -0.92 -16.54 3.02
N HIS A 80 -0.53 -15.49 2.28
CA HIS A 80 0.36 -15.64 1.12
C HIS A 80 1.75 -15.04 1.30
N TYR A 81 1.93 -14.09 2.20
CA TYR A 81 3.21 -13.40 2.36
C TYR A 81 4.11 -14.17 3.31
N ARG A 82 5.38 -14.30 2.93
CA ARG A 82 6.42 -14.83 3.81
C ARG A 82 6.89 -13.73 4.75
N ASP A 83 7.13 -14.07 6.02
CA ASP A 83 7.69 -13.13 7.01
C ASP A 83 9.15 -12.75 6.72
N ARG A 84 9.83 -13.53 5.86
CA ARG A 84 11.22 -13.32 5.43
C ARG A 84 11.38 -13.73 3.97
N MET A 85 12.18 -12.96 3.25
CA MET A 85 12.60 -13.25 1.89
C MET A 85 14.02 -12.76 1.66
N SER A 86 14.81 -13.57 0.96
CA SER A 86 16.18 -13.29 0.54
C SER A 86 16.31 -13.49 -0.97
N GLU A 87 17.41 -13.01 -1.55
CA GLU A 87 17.69 -13.16 -2.98
C GLU A 87 17.71 -14.63 -3.43
N SER A 88 18.23 -15.54 -2.59
CA SER A 88 18.24 -16.97 -2.90
C SER A 88 16.85 -17.60 -2.96
N ASP A 89 15.87 -17.05 -2.25
CA ASP A 89 14.49 -17.56 -2.28
C ASP A 89 13.82 -17.31 -3.64
N LEU A 90 14.32 -16.34 -4.42
CA LEU A 90 13.83 -16.06 -5.77
C LEU A 90 14.06 -17.23 -6.74
N ALA A 91 15.01 -18.11 -6.42
CA ALA A 91 15.28 -19.31 -7.20
C ALA A 91 14.36 -20.50 -6.83
N ASP A 92 13.57 -20.41 -5.76
CA ASP A 92 12.66 -21.47 -5.35
C ASP A 92 11.43 -21.52 -6.29
N PRO A 93 11.23 -22.59 -7.08
CA PRO A 93 10.07 -22.70 -7.97
C PRO A 93 8.73 -22.69 -7.23
N ARG A 94 8.69 -22.98 -5.93
CA ARG A 94 7.47 -22.88 -5.12
C ARG A 94 7.01 -21.44 -4.98
N LEU A 95 7.95 -20.49 -4.88
CA LEU A 95 7.62 -19.07 -4.79
C LEU A 95 6.83 -18.61 -6.02
N LEU A 96 7.18 -19.10 -7.22
CA LEU A 96 6.44 -18.78 -8.44
C LEU A 96 4.97 -19.23 -8.36
N ASN A 97 4.73 -20.45 -7.84
CA ASN A 97 3.39 -20.98 -7.69
C ASN A 97 2.60 -20.20 -6.62
N GLU A 98 3.23 -19.91 -5.47
CA GLU A 98 2.67 -19.07 -4.41
C GLU A 98 2.24 -17.69 -4.97
N CYS A 99 3.12 -17.02 -5.71
CA CYS A 99 2.81 -15.72 -6.32
C CYS A 99 1.64 -15.80 -7.31
N ARG A 100 1.59 -16.82 -8.17
CA ARG A 100 0.50 -16.98 -9.14
C ARG A 100 -0.83 -17.25 -8.45
N THR A 101 -0.86 -18.13 -7.45
CA THR A 101 -2.05 -18.41 -6.65
C THR A 101 -2.52 -17.14 -5.92
N ALA A 102 -1.60 -16.42 -5.27
CA ALA A 102 -1.93 -15.19 -4.55
C ALA A 102 -2.51 -14.12 -5.49
N LEU A 103 -1.87 -13.88 -6.63
CA LEU A 103 -2.32 -12.91 -7.63
C LEU A 103 -3.67 -13.29 -8.23
N ASP A 104 -3.91 -14.58 -8.50
CA ASP A 104 -5.19 -15.04 -9.04
C ASP A 104 -6.32 -14.77 -8.04
N GLU A 105 -6.14 -15.14 -6.77
CA GLU A 105 -7.10 -14.84 -5.69
C GLU A 105 -7.31 -13.33 -5.54
N LEU A 106 -6.23 -12.53 -5.60
CA LEU A 106 -6.33 -11.07 -5.48
C LEU A 106 -7.15 -10.45 -6.62
N THR A 107 -7.00 -10.92 -7.86
CA THR A 107 -7.82 -10.41 -8.98
C THR A 107 -9.30 -10.73 -8.80
N GLN A 108 -9.64 -11.84 -8.15
CA GLN A 108 -11.01 -12.19 -7.81
C GLN A 108 -11.55 -11.28 -6.69
N ILE A 109 -10.78 -11.07 -5.63
CA ILE A 109 -11.12 -10.15 -4.52
C ILE A 109 -11.40 -8.74 -5.07
N LEU A 110 -10.51 -8.24 -5.94
CA LEU A 110 -10.56 -6.89 -6.50
C LEU A 110 -11.45 -6.77 -7.76
N LYS A 111 -12.06 -7.87 -8.21
CA LYS A 111 -12.93 -7.93 -9.40
C LYS A 111 -12.27 -7.38 -10.67
N LEU A 112 -11.01 -7.72 -10.89
CA LEU A 112 -10.22 -7.23 -12.02
C LEU A 112 -10.35 -8.11 -13.27
N GLY A 113 -10.82 -9.35 -13.11
CA GLY A 113 -10.74 -10.35 -14.16
C GLY A 113 -9.29 -10.79 -14.42
N ALA A 114 -9.07 -11.45 -15.55
CA ALA A 114 -7.73 -11.91 -15.96
C ALA A 114 -6.90 -10.73 -16.49
N VAL A 115 -6.13 -10.09 -15.61
CA VAL A 115 -5.25 -8.94 -15.94
C VAL A 115 -3.78 -9.32 -16.02
N TYR A 116 -3.39 -10.43 -15.41
CA TYR A 116 -2.00 -10.90 -15.44
C TYR A 116 -1.78 -11.87 -16.61
N PRO A 117 -0.63 -11.81 -17.30
CA PRO A 117 -0.35 -12.69 -18.44
C PRO A 117 -0.48 -14.19 -18.17
N PHE A 118 -0.24 -14.65 -16.94
CA PHE A 118 -0.36 -16.08 -16.59
C PHE A 118 -1.80 -16.57 -16.51
N GLN A 119 -2.79 -15.67 -16.43
CA GLN A 119 -4.22 -16.00 -16.34
C GLN A 119 -4.89 -16.13 -17.72
N LEU A 120 -4.19 -15.74 -18.79
CA LEU A 120 -4.72 -15.70 -20.15
C LEU A 120 -4.45 -16.99 -20.95
N ASN A 121 -3.69 -17.92 -20.38
CA ASN A 121 -3.27 -19.16 -21.02
C ASN A 121 -3.98 -20.37 -20.44
#